data_AF-A0A975PRW5-F1
#
_entry.id   AF-A0A975PRW5-F1
#
_cell.length_a   1.000
_cell.length_b   1.000
_cell.length_c   1.000
_cell.angle_alpha   90.00
_cell.angle_beta   90.00
_cell.angle_gamma   90.00
#
_symmetry.space_group_name_H-M   'P 1'
#
loop_
_entity.id
_entity.type
_entity.pdbx_description
1 polymer ?
#
loop_
_entity_poly.entity_id
_entity_poly.type
_entity_poly.pdbx_seq_one_letter_code
_entity_poly.pdbx_strand_id
1 'polypeptide(L)'
;MPTKRSAVAALRKLEADRLALAERQKQLEEQAALELGRIILGTGLETFSKKALARVAGELGKLGEEASLQRLLPPARSSSPTEQ
;
A
#
# COMPACT_ATOMS: atom_id res chain seq x y z
N MET A 1 45.23 -9.85 -10.33
CA MET A 1 44.60 -9.27 -11.53
C MET A 1 43.24 -9.94 -11.74
N PRO A 2 42.11 -9.21 -11.78
CA PRO A 2 40.82 -9.80 -12.12
C PRO A 2 40.89 -10.32 -13.55
N THR A 3 40.47 -11.57 -13.79
CA THR A 3 40.50 -12.16 -15.12
C THR A 3 39.17 -11.91 -15.83
N LYS A 4 39.15 -11.87 -17.17
CA LYS A 4 37.90 -11.70 -17.96
C LYS A 4 36.79 -12.68 -17.54
N ARG A 5 37.17 -13.87 -17.07
CA ARG A 5 36.28 -14.91 -16.53
C ARG A 5 35.56 -14.47 -15.23
N SER A 6 36.19 -13.64 -14.39
CA SER A 6 35.57 -13.10 -13.17
C SER A 6 34.58 -11.97 -13.45
N ALA A 7 34.82 -11.16 -14.48
CA ALA A 7 33.88 -10.11 -14.91
C ALA A 7 32.58 -10.71 -15.47
N VAL A 8 32.69 -11.75 -16.31
CA VAL A 8 31.52 -12.47 -16.84
C VAL A 8 30.73 -13.18 -15.72
N ALA A 9 31.44 -13.77 -14.74
CA ALA A 9 30.78 -14.39 -13.59
C ALA A 9 30.03 -13.36 -12.72
N ALA A 10 30.62 -12.17 -12.52
CA ALA A 10 29.97 -11.07 -11.80
C ALA A 10 28.71 -10.57 -12.52
N LEU A 11 28.76 -10.44 -13.85
CA LEU A 11 27.58 -10.05 -14.65
C LEU A 11 26.46 -11.08 -14.56
N ARG A 12 26.78 -12.38 -14.69
CA ARG A 12 25.79 -13.46 -14.54
C ARG A 12 25.16 -13.48 -13.15
N LYS A 13 25.95 -13.23 -12.10
CA LYS A 13 25.42 -13.11 -10.74
C LYS A 13 24.46 -11.92 -10.61
N LEU A 14 24.83 -10.76 -11.16
CA LEU A 14 23.98 -9.58 -11.14
C LEU A 14 22.65 -9.80 -11.87
N GLU A 15 22.67 -10.51 -13.01
CA GLU A 15 21.46 -10.88 -13.74
C GLU A 15 20.57 -11.83 -12.91
N ALA A 16 21.16 -12.84 -12.28
CA ALA A 16 20.43 -13.74 -11.39
C ALA A 16 19.81 -13.00 -10.19
N ASP A 17 20.56 -12.09 -9.58
CA ASP A 17 20.10 -11.27 -8.44
C ASP A 17 18.95 -10.35 -8.85
N ARG A 18 19.00 -9.76 -10.07
CA ARG A 18 17.89 -8.95 -10.61
C ARG A 18 16.62 -9.76 -10.83
N LEU A 19 16.75 -10.96 -11.38
CA LEU A 19 15.61 -11.85 -11.58
C LEU A 19 15.00 -12.28 -10.24
N ALA A 20 15.83 -12.61 -9.25
CA ALA A 20 15.38 -12.95 -7.91
C ALA A 20 14.67 -11.78 -7.21
N LEU A 21 15.18 -10.55 -7.37
CA LEU A 21 14.55 -9.34 -6.85
C LEU A 21 13.19 -9.07 -7.51
N ALA A 22 13.09 -9.23 -8.82
CA ALA A 22 11.85 -9.03 -9.55
C ALA A 22 10.76 -10.03 -9.11
N GLU A 23 11.14 -11.30 -8.94
CA GLU A 23 10.23 -12.33 -8.45
C GLU A 23 9.76 -12.03 -7.02
N ARG A 24 10.68 -11.62 -6.15
CA ARG A 24 10.33 -11.24 -4.76
C ARG A 24 9.42 -10.02 -4.72
N GLN A 25 9.68 -9.02 -5.56
CA GLN A 25 8.83 -7.82 -5.66
C GLN A 25 7.41 -8.20 -6.05
N LYS A 26 7.25 -9.06 -7.06
CA LYS A 26 5.95 -9.56 -7.49
C LYS A 26 5.21 -10.29 -6.38
N GLN A 27 5.89 -11.16 -5.63
CA GLN A 27 5.29 -11.87 -4.50
C GLN A 27 4.83 -10.92 -3.39
N LEU A 28 5.61 -9.87 -3.10
CA LEU A 28 5.23 -8.85 -2.11
C LEU A 28 4.03 -8.03 -2.58
N GLU A 29 3.95 -7.69 -3.86
CA GLU A 29 2.80 -6.99 -4.44
C GLU A 29 1.53 -7.83 -4.38
N GLU A 30 1.62 -9.13 -4.68
CA GLU A 30 0.50 -10.06 -4.55
C GLU A 30 0.02 -10.18 -3.09
N GLN A 31 0.96 -10.30 -2.14
CA GLN A 31 0.63 -10.32 -0.71
C GLN A 31 -0.03 -9.02 -0.25
N ALA A 32 0.52 -7.87 -0.63
CA ALA A 32 -0.06 -6.57 -0.29
C ALA A 32 -1.47 -6.40 -0.87
N ALA A 33 -1.70 -6.85 -2.11
CA ALA A 33 -3.02 -6.81 -2.73
C ALA A 33 -4.04 -7.67 -1.97
N LEU A 34 -3.63 -8.85 -1.49
CA LEU A 34 -4.47 -9.73 -0.67
C LEU A 34 -4.80 -9.11 0.69
N GLU A 35 -3.82 -8.52 1.37
CA GLU A 35 -4.02 -7.84 2.66
C GLU A 35 -4.97 -6.65 2.52
N LEU A 36 -4.74 -5.79 1.53
CA LEU A 36 -5.63 -4.67 1.24
C LEU A 36 -7.05 -5.15 0.90
N GLY A 37 -7.18 -6.22 0.12
CA GLY A 37 -8.47 -6.84 -0.17
C GLY A 37 -9.21 -7.29 1.09
N ARG A 38 -8.51 -7.94 2.03
CA ARG A 38 -9.09 -8.36 3.32
C ARG A 38 -9.54 -7.20 4.18
N ILE A 39 -8.81 -6.08 4.17
CA ILE A 39 -9.19 -4.86 4.91
C ILE A 39 -10.45 -4.22 4.29
N ILE A 40 -10.56 -4.23 2.97
CA ILE A 40 -11.63 -3.56 2.23
C ILE A 40 -12.95 -4.34 2.28
N LEU A 41 -12.91 -5.68 2.23
CA LEU A 41 -14.12 -6.50 2.17
C LEU A 41 -15.02 -6.31 3.39
N GLY A 42 -16.31 -6.06 3.16
CA GLY A 42 -17.30 -5.83 4.21
C GLY A 42 -17.33 -4.40 4.76
N THR A 43 -16.50 -3.49 4.22
CA THR A 43 -16.49 -2.06 4.63
C THR A 43 -17.39 -1.19 3.78
N GLY A 44 -17.93 -1.72 2.68
CA GLY A 44 -18.65 -0.99 1.64
C GLY A 44 -17.74 -0.34 0.60
N LEU A 45 -16.43 -0.22 0.86
CA LEU A 45 -15.45 0.29 -0.10
C LEU A 45 -15.30 -0.63 -1.33
N GLU A 46 -15.67 -1.90 -1.23
CA GLU A 46 -15.73 -2.84 -2.36
C GLU A 46 -16.73 -2.41 -3.45
N THR A 47 -17.70 -1.55 -3.11
CA THR A 47 -18.69 -1.02 -4.06
C THR A 47 -18.18 0.20 -4.83
N PHE A 48 -17.05 0.78 -4.42
CA PHE A 48 -16.51 1.97 -5.05
C PHE A 48 -15.92 1.63 -6.41
N SER A 49 -16.13 2.50 -7.40
CA SER A 49 -15.41 2.38 -8.67
C SER A 49 -13.91 2.54 -8.45
N LYS A 50 -13.08 1.83 -9.22
CA LYS A 50 -11.61 1.95 -9.19
C LYS A 50 -11.13 3.40 -9.25
N LYS A 51 -11.75 4.22 -10.11
CA LYS A 51 -11.40 5.65 -10.28
C LYS A 51 -11.72 6.46 -9.02
N ALA A 52 -12.88 6.22 -8.41
CA ALA A 52 -13.27 6.91 -7.18
C ALA A 52 -12.38 6.50 -6.01
N LEU A 53 -12.11 5.20 -5.84
CA LEU A 53 -11.24 4.70 -4.78
C LEU A 53 -9.81 5.24 -4.90
N ALA A 54 -9.25 5.25 -6.12
CA ALA A 54 -7.93 5.84 -6.36
C ALA A 54 -7.88 7.34 -6.04
N ARG A 55 -8.95 8.09 -6.36
CA ARG A 55 -9.05 9.51 -6.02
C ARG A 55 -9.12 9.72 -4.52
N VAL A 56 -9.94 8.95 -3.80
CA VAL A 56 -10.05 9.02 -2.35
C VAL A 56 -8.70 8.71 -1.71
N ALA A 57 -8.06 7.59 -2.08
CA ALA A 57 -6.74 7.22 -1.57
C ALA A 57 -5.68 8.30 -1.83
N GLY A 58 -5.69 8.91 -3.03
CA GLY A 58 -4.77 9.99 -3.37
C GLY A 58 -4.98 11.26 -2.55
N GLU A 59 -6.23 11.67 -2.31
CA GLU A 59 -6.53 12.85 -1.49
C GLU A 59 -6.25 12.62 0.00
N LEU A 60 -6.57 11.45 0.54
CA LEU A 60 -6.24 11.09 1.92
C LEU A 60 -4.72 10.98 2.13
N GLY A 61 -4.00 10.39 1.17
CA GLY A 61 -2.54 10.31 1.21
C GLY A 61 -1.84 11.67 1.27
N LYS A 62 -2.40 12.71 0.64
CA LYS A 62 -1.85 14.09 0.71
C LYS A 62 -2.04 14.72 2.08
N LEU A 63 -3.08 14.33 2.82
CA LEU A 63 -3.39 14.86 4.15
C LEU A 63 -2.61 14.14 5.25
N GLY A 64 -2.23 12.90 5.03
CA GLY A 64 -1.68 12.02 6.06
C GLY A 64 -2.79 11.32 6.86
N GLU A 65 -2.40 10.28 7.58
CA GLU A 65 -3.32 9.35 8.24
C GLU A 65 -4.21 10.02 9.31
N GLU A 66 -3.60 10.71 10.27
CA GLU A 66 -4.33 11.36 11.38
C GLU A 66 -5.32 12.42 10.90
N ALA A 67 -4.90 13.29 9.97
CA ALA A 67 -5.77 14.33 9.43
C ALA A 67 -6.90 13.75 8.57
N SER A 68 -6.65 12.62 7.91
CA SER A 68 -7.67 11.88 7.15
C SER A 68 -8.72 11.29 8.08
N LEU A 69 -8.30 10.65 9.18
CA LEU A 69 -9.20 10.09 10.18
C LEU A 69 -10.08 11.17 10.82
N GLN A 70 -9.50 12.31 11.20
CA GLN A 70 -10.26 13.44 11.77
C GLN A 70 -11.33 14.00 10.83
N ARG A 71 -11.09 13.96 9.50
CA ARG A 71 -12.07 14.41 8.50
C ARG A 71 -13.17 13.40 8.21
N LEU A 72 -12.84 12.11 8.23
CA LEU A 72 -13.76 11.03 7.86
C LEU A 72 -14.62 10.57 9.05
N LEU A 73 -14.08 10.63 10.26
CA LEU A 73 -14.84 10.33 11.46
C LEU A 73 -15.79 11.51 11.74
N PRO A 74 -17.06 11.23 12.09
CA PRO A 74 -17.95 12.28 12.55
C PRO A 74 -17.29 12.99 13.75
N PRO A 75 -17.41 14.32 13.87
CA PRO A 75 -16.99 15.00 15.09
C PRO A 75 -17.70 14.31 16.25
N ALA A 76 -16.93 13.95 17.30
CA ALA A 76 -17.48 13.39 18.51
C ALA A 76 -18.67 14.26 18.90
N ARG A 77 -19.89 13.69 18.85
CA ARG A 77 -21.07 14.40 19.33
C ARG A 77 -20.74 14.76 20.77
N SER A 78 -20.57 16.04 21.07
CA SER A 78 -20.64 16.52 22.43
C SER A 78 -22.04 16.16 22.92
N SER A 79 -22.14 15.02 23.58
CA SER A 79 -23.27 14.74 24.46
C SER A 79 -23.22 15.82 25.53
N SER A 80 -24.00 16.89 25.34
CA SER A 80 -24.33 17.80 26.41
C SER A 80 -24.98 16.97 27.53
N PRO A 81 -24.56 17.10 28.79
CA PRO A 81 -25.33 16.58 29.90
C PRO A 81 -26.66 17.33 29.88
N THR A 82 -27.74 16.61 29.61
CA THR A 82 -29.09 17.12 29.87
C THR A 82 -29.19 17.31 31.38
N GLU A 83 -29.30 18.57 31.81
CA GLU A 83 -29.76 18.93 33.15
C GLU A 83 -31.09 18.22 33.45
N GLN A 84 -31.11 17.39 34.49
CA GLN A 84 -32.28 17.12 35.33
C GLN A 84 -31.82 16.95 36.78
#